data_AF-A0A0Q5FNW6-F1
#
_entry.id   AF-A0A0Q5FNW6-F1
#
_cell.length_a   1.000
_cell.length_b   1.000
_cell.length_c   1.000
_cell.angle_alpha   90.00
_cell.angle_beta   90.00
_cell.angle_gamma   90.00
#
_symmetry.space_group_name_H-M   'P 1'
#
loop_
_entity.id
_entity.type
_entity.pdbx_description
1 polymer ?
#
loop_
_entity_poly.entity_id
_entity_poly.type
_entity_poly.pdbx_seq_one_letter_code
_entity_poly.pdbx_strand_id
1 'polypeptide(L)'
;MAETEALLAAWSERSGGEPEAWARTRQGPSLESVAARISRVPQEFLDERISLRALAGDVLGGQIVSVRFDDDPRVRQGAAIGLWLVASEGLIEPLVPALSTGRAALAVDALALRVAPVAAPAEWTSDDERRTEAARTFLLWCGFLPAGEDAATAASLLAACDSLARDRALAEAYEGHRHRADIARKLDEARRKEAAARYSSE
;
A
#
# COMPACT_ATOMS: atom_id res chain seq x y z
N MET A 1 -0.21 -5.19 -17.72
CA MET A 1 0.20 -5.00 -16.32
C MET A 1 1.04 -3.75 -16.24
N ALA A 2 0.65 -2.83 -15.37
CA ALA A 2 1.33 -1.54 -15.23
C ALA A 2 2.60 -1.70 -14.38
N GLU A 3 3.61 -0.88 -14.66
CA GLU A 3 4.79 -0.80 -13.81
C GLU A 3 4.43 -0.22 -12.45
N THR A 4 5.03 -0.75 -11.38
CA THR A 4 4.78 -0.28 -10.01
C THR A 4 5.03 1.23 -9.87
N GLU A 5 6.04 1.77 -10.55
CA GLU A 5 6.34 3.21 -10.56
C GLU A 5 5.20 4.05 -11.14
N ALA A 6 4.56 3.59 -12.22
CA ALA A 6 3.43 4.29 -12.83
C ALA A 6 2.20 4.31 -11.91
N LEU A 7 1.96 3.21 -11.20
CA LEU A 7 0.87 3.11 -10.22
C LEU A 7 1.11 4.04 -9.01
N LEU A 8 2.34 4.06 -8.49
CA LEU A 8 2.74 4.94 -7.40
C LEU A 8 2.73 6.42 -7.81
N ALA A 9 3.10 6.75 -9.05
CA ALA A 9 2.99 8.10 -9.58
C ALA A 9 1.54 8.57 -9.65
N ALA A 10 0.63 7.74 -10.20
CA ALA A 10 -0.80 8.04 -10.24
C ALA A 10 -1.39 8.21 -8.82
N TRP A 11 -0.93 7.39 -7.86
CA TRP A 11 -1.29 7.56 -6.45
C TRP A 11 -0.79 8.89 -5.87
N SER A 12 0.48 9.24 -6.12
CA SER A 12 1.09 10.47 -5.63
C SER A 12 0.29 11.70 -6.07
N GLU A 13 -0.06 11.78 -7.35
CA GLU A 13 -0.89 12.85 -7.93
C GLU A 13 -2.29 12.92 -7.31
N ARG A 14 -2.87 11.76 -6.96
CA ARG A 14 -4.24 11.65 -6.45
C ARG A 14 -4.38 11.94 -4.96
N SER A 15 -3.35 11.62 -4.18
CA SER A 15 -3.45 11.49 -2.72
C SER A 15 -3.55 12.82 -1.97
N GLY A 16 -2.88 13.87 -2.46
CA GLY A 16 -2.65 15.11 -1.68
C GLY A 16 -1.60 14.95 -0.56
N GLY A 17 -0.96 13.78 -0.46
CA GLY A 17 0.10 13.51 0.51
C GLY A 17 -0.37 13.03 1.89
N GLU A 18 0.50 12.28 2.57
CA GLU A 18 0.24 11.74 3.90
C GLU A 18 0.04 12.81 5.00
N PRO A 19 0.77 13.95 5.03
CA PRO A 19 0.55 14.97 6.08
C PRO A 19 -0.89 15.51 6.09
N GLU A 20 -1.47 15.77 4.92
CA GLU A 20 -2.87 16.17 4.80
C GLU A 20 -3.82 15.04 5.18
N ALA A 21 -3.41 13.78 5.02
CA ALA A 21 -4.17 12.61 5.45
C ALA A 21 -4.27 12.51 6.96
N TRP A 22 -3.15 12.66 7.65
CA TRP A 22 -3.12 12.66 9.11
C TRP A 22 -3.89 13.84 9.70
N ALA A 23 -3.72 15.04 9.14
CA ALA A 23 -4.35 16.27 9.64
C ALA A 23 -5.89 16.24 9.64
N ARG A 24 -6.51 15.45 8.76
CA ARG A 24 -7.97 15.34 8.65
C ARG A 24 -8.57 14.14 9.40
N THR A 25 -7.74 13.32 10.06
CA THR A 25 -8.22 12.10 10.70
C THR A 25 -9.09 12.39 11.92
N ARG A 26 -10.11 11.55 12.11
CA ARG A 26 -10.97 11.52 13.30
C ARG A 26 -11.15 10.08 13.77
N GLN A 27 -11.68 9.86 14.98
CA GLN A 27 -11.98 8.50 15.45
C GLN A 27 -12.89 7.77 14.45
N GLY A 28 -12.47 6.57 14.06
CA GLY A 28 -13.16 5.72 13.11
C GLY A 28 -13.46 4.33 13.67
N PRO A 29 -13.85 3.40 12.80
CA PRO A 29 -14.10 2.01 13.17
C PRO A 29 -12.91 1.34 13.85
N SER A 30 -13.18 0.26 14.57
CA SER A 30 -12.10 -0.59 15.07
C SER A 30 -11.33 -1.20 13.90
N LEU A 31 -10.01 -1.32 14.08
CA LEU A 31 -9.15 -2.00 13.10
C LEU A 31 -9.61 -3.45 12.87
N GLU A 32 -10.00 -4.13 13.94
CA GLU A 32 -10.46 -5.52 13.92
C GLU A 32 -11.69 -5.70 13.02
N SER A 33 -12.70 -4.82 13.12
CA SER A 33 -13.91 -4.93 12.30
C SER A 33 -13.61 -4.72 10.81
N VAL A 34 -12.70 -3.81 10.46
CA VAL A 34 -12.26 -3.60 9.08
C VAL A 34 -11.45 -4.82 8.59
N ALA A 35 -10.47 -5.27 9.37
CA ALA A 35 -9.65 -6.44 9.03
C ALA A 35 -10.51 -7.70 8.85
N ALA A 36 -11.49 -7.94 9.72
CA ALA A 36 -12.41 -9.06 9.61
C ALA A 36 -13.25 -9.04 8.33
N ARG A 37 -13.55 -7.85 7.78
CA ARG A 37 -14.23 -7.73 6.49
C ARG A 37 -13.30 -8.01 5.32
N ILE A 38 -12.04 -7.59 5.39
CA ILE A 38 -11.03 -7.91 4.37
C ILE A 38 -10.84 -9.44 4.27
N SER A 39 -10.74 -10.14 5.41
CA SER A 39 -10.57 -11.61 5.40
C SER A 39 -11.78 -12.38 4.87
N ARG A 40 -12.94 -11.72 4.76
CA ARG A 40 -14.21 -12.31 4.32
C ARG A 40 -14.69 -11.74 2.99
N VAL A 41 -13.80 -11.15 2.18
CA VAL A 41 -14.17 -10.68 0.85
C VAL A 41 -14.73 -11.85 0.00
N PRO A 42 -15.93 -11.71 -0.59
CA PRO A 42 -16.47 -12.72 -1.50
C PRO A 42 -15.55 -12.90 -2.70
N GLN A 43 -15.34 -14.14 -3.15
CA GLN A 43 -14.47 -14.43 -4.29
C GLN A 43 -15.00 -13.81 -5.60
N GLU A 44 -16.32 -13.62 -5.68
CA GLU A 44 -17.00 -12.96 -6.79
C GLU A 44 -16.53 -11.52 -6.98
N PHE A 45 -16.13 -10.81 -5.91
CA PHE A 45 -15.55 -9.46 -6.02
C PHE A 45 -14.16 -9.48 -6.66
N LEU A 46 -13.42 -10.60 -6.54
CA LEU A 46 -12.05 -10.75 -7.03
C LEU A 46 -11.99 -11.35 -8.44
N ASP A 47 -13.14 -11.72 -8.99
CA ASP A 47 -13.27 -12.31 -10.32
C ASP A 47 -12.90 -11.29 -11.42
N GLU A 48 -12.12 -11.73 -12.40
CA GLU A 48 -11.64 -10.88 -13.50
C GLU A 48 -12.75 -10.36 -14.41
N ARG A 49 -13.93 -10.97 -14.38
CA ARG A 49 -15.08 -10.58 -15.18
C ARG A 49 -15.85 -9.40 -14.58
N ILE A 50 -15.55 -9.02 -13.33
CA ILE A 50 -16.16 -7.86 -12.70
C ILE A 50 -15.62 -6.59 -13.34
N SER A 51 -16.53 -5.76 -13.86
CA SER A 51 -16.20 -4.41 -14.30
C SER A 51 -15.97 -3.52 -13.09
N LEU A 52 -14.72 -3.14 -12.85
CA LEU A 52 -14.37 -2.27 -11.73
C LEU A 52 -15.10 -0.92 -11.81
N ARG A 53 -15.29 -0.40 -13.02
CA ARG A 53 -16.03 0.84 -13.26
C ARG A 53 -17.50 0.72 -12.83
N ALA A 54 -18.17 -0.37 -13.17
CA ALA A 54 -19.57 -0.59 -12.80
C ALA A 54 -19.69 -0.76 -11.28
N LEU A 55 -18.83 -1.60 -10.69
CA LEU A 55 -18.80 -1.81 -9.24
C LEU A 55 -18.58 -0.51 -8.47
N ALA A 56 -17.64 0.34 -8.90
CA ALA A 56 -17.41 1.65 -8.30
C ALA A 56 -18.64 2.57 -8.43
N GLY A 57 -19.32 2.54 -9.58
CA GLY A 57 -20.56 3.28 -9.80
C GLY A 57 -21.67 2.84 -8.84
N ASP A 58 -21.87 1.54 -8.70
CA ASP A 58 -22.93 0.96 -7.85
C ASP A 58 -22.67 1.21 -6.35
N VAL A 59 -21.41 1.08 -5.92
CA VAL A 59 -21.03 1.16 -4.49
C VAL A 59 -20.81 2.60 -4.02
N LEU A 60 -20.18 3.44 -4.84
CA LEU A 60 -19.78 4.80 -4.46
C LEU A 60 -20.62 5.89 -5.11
N GLY A 61 -21.46 5.56 -6.10
CA GLY A 61 -22.17 6.55 -6.92
C GLY A 61 -21.22 7.41 -7.78
N GLY A 62 -19.98 6.96 -8.01
CA GLY A 62 -18.92 7.77 -8.62
C GLY A 62 -17.78 6.94 -9.22
N GLN A 63 -16.71 7.63 -9.61
CA GLN A 63 -15.52 7.01 -10.20
C GLN A 63 -14.33 7.04 -9.25
N ILE A 64 -13.47 6.03 -9.38
CA ILE A 64 -12.16 5.92 -8.75
C ILE A 64 -11.09 6.06 -9.84
N VAL A 65 -9.90 6.58 -9.48
CA VAL A 65 -8.81 6.80 -10.45
C VAL A 65 -8.22 5.48 -10.94
N SER A 66 -8.18 4.48 -10.06
CA SER A 66 -7.65 3.14 -10.33
C SER A 66 -8.31 2.42 -11.52
N VAL A 67 -9.53 2.80 -11.93
CA VAL A 67 -10.19 2.28 -13.16
C VAL A 67 -9.36 2.50 -14.43
N ARG A 68 -8.41 3.44 -14.43
CA ARG A 68 -7.48 3.64 -15.56
C ARG A 68 -6.50 2.49 -15.75
N PHE A 69 -6.34 1.63 -14.75
CA PHE A 69 -5.39 0.51 -14.72
C PHE A 69 -6.12 -0.83 -14.46
N ASP A 70 -7.39 -0.95 -14.86
CA ASP A 70 -8.25 -2.13 -14.62
C ASP A 70 -7.72 -3.42 -15.30
N ASP A 71 -6.84 -3.27 -16.29
CA ASP A 71 -6.11 -4.35 -16.94
C ASP A 71 -5.02 -4.97 -16.04
N ASP A 72 -4.60 -4.30 -14.96
CA ASP A 72 -3.72 -4.87 -13.96
C ASP A 72 -4.52 -5.63 -12.87
N PRO A 73 -4.34 -6.94 -12.73
CA PRO A 73 -5.09 -7.73 -11.75
C PRO A 73 -4.87 -7.27 -10.31
N ARG A 74 -3.67 -6.74 -9.97
CA ARG A 74 -3.39 -6.24 -8.62
C ARG A 74 -4.25 -5.03 -8.31
N VAL A 75 -4.33 -4.08 -9.25
CA VAL A 75 -5.14 -2.87 -9.12
C VAL A 75 -6.61 -3.25 -9.00
N ARG A 76 -7.10 -4.10 -9.91
CA ARG A 76 -8.50 -4.54 -9.93
C ARG A 76 -8.91 -5.20 -8.62
N GLN A 77 -8.12 -6.17 -8.14
CA GLN A 77 -8.40 -6.86 -6.88
C GLN A 77 -8.28 -5.92 -5.67
N GLY A 78 -7.25 -5.08 -5.61
CA GLY A 78 -7.08 -4.12 -4.51
C GLY A 78 -8.25 -3.12 -4.43
N ALA A 79 -8.70 -2.61 -5.58
CA ALA A 79 -9.86 -1.74 -5.65
C ALA A 79 -11.16 -2.47 -5.28
N ALA A 80 -11.35 -3.70 -5.75
CA ALA A 80 -12.52 -4.51 -5.43
C ALA A 80 -12.64 -4.82 -3.93
N ILE A 81 -11.53 -5.11 -3.24
CA ILE A 81 -11.53 -5.28 -1.77
C ILE A 81 -11.95 -3.97 -1.09
N GLY A 82 -11.45 -2.83 -1.54
CA GLY A 82 -11.87 -1.53 -1.01
C GLY A 82 -13.36 -1.23 -1.24
N LEU A 83 -13.89 -1.59 -2.41
CA LEU A 83 -15.32 -1.45 -2.73
C LEU A 83 -16.18 -2.41 -1.88
N TRP A 84 -15.71 -3.64 -1.64
CA TRP A 84 -16.34 -4.56 -0.70
C TRP A 84 -16.43 -3.98 0.71
N LEU A 85 -15.38 -3.31 1.21
CA LEU A 85 -15.41 -2.69 2.54
C LEU A 85 -16.55 -1.67 2.67
N VAL A 86 -16.83 -0.92 1.62
CA VAL A 86 -17.92 0.06 1.59
C VAL A 86 -19.27 -0.63 1.41
N ALA A 87 -19.40 -1.51 0.41
CA ALA A 87 -20.64 -2.21 0.11
C ALA A 87 -21.12 -3.08 1.28
N SER A 88 -20.19 -3.70 2.01
CA SER A 88 -20.48 -4.57 3.15
C SER A 88 -21.18 -3.84 4.31
N GLU A 89 -21.14 -2.51 4.40
CA GLU A 89 -21.93 -1.77 5.39
C GLU A 89 -23.44 -1.85 5.17
N GLY A 90 -23.89 -2.08 3.92
CA GLY A 90 -25.30 -2.28 3.60
C GLY A 90 -25.75 -3.75 3.63
N LEU A 91 -24.79 -4.69 3.72
CA LEU A 91 -25.04 -6.13 3.66
C LEU A 91 -24.79 -6.84 4.99
N ILE A 92 -23.92 -6.27 5.83
CA ILE A 92 -23.53 -6.71 7.17
C ILE A 92 -23.90 -5.58 8.14
N GLU A 93 -23.75 -5.83 9.44
CA GLU A 93 -23.81 -4.78 10.45
C GLU A 93 -22.87 -3.60 10.10
N PRO A 94 -23.37 -2.35 10.04
CA PRO A 94 -22.59 -1.16 9.71
C PRO A 94 -21.37 -0.96 10.62
N LEU A 95 -20.31 -0.33 10.11
CA LEU A 95 -19.22 0.09 10.98
C LEU A 95 -19.64 1.34 11.75
N VAL A 96 -19.05 1.52 12.94
CA VAL A 96 -19.31 2.68 13.79
C VAL A 96 -18.01 3.42 14.03
N PRO A 97 -17.87 4.66 13.53
CA PRO A 97 -18.74 5.37 12.57
C PRO A 97 -18.69 4.77 11.15
N ALA A 98 -19.72 5.03 10.35
CA ALA A 98 -19.82 4.48 8.98
C ALA A 98 -18.76 5.05 8.02
N LEU A 99 -18.25 4.22 7.11
CA LEU A 99 -17.23 4.59 6.10
C LEU A 99 -17.74 5.62 5.10
N SER A 100 -19.04 5.60 4.81
CA SER A 100 -19.72 6.56 3.92
C SER A 100 -19.55 8.02 4.35
N THR A 101 -19.24 8.28 5.62
CA THR A 101 -18.97 9.62 6.15
C THR A 101 -17.55 10.13 5.84
N GLY A 102 -16.68 9.26 5.33
CA GLY A 102 -15.29 9.52 5.01
C GLY A 102 -15.03 9.76 3.52
N ARG A 103 -13.83 9.40 3.07
CA ARG A 103 -13.35 9.55 1.69
C ARG A 103 -13.12 8.20 1.01
N ALA A 104 -14.15 7.35 1.01
CA ALA A 104 -14.07 5.97 0.53
C ALA A 104 -13.43 5.81 -0.85
N ALA A 105 -13.76 6.66 -1.83
CA ALA A 105 -13.15 6.60 -3.16
C ALA A 105 -11.61 6.79 -3.13
N LEU A 106 -11.11 7.69 -2.29
CA LEU A 106 -9.67 7.91 -2.12
C LEU A 106 -8.99 6.73 -1.42
N ALA A 107 -9.67 6.10 -0.46
CA ALA A 107 -9.17 4.90 0.22
C ALA A 107 -9.12 3.67 -0.70
N VAL A 108 -10.11 3.52 -1.58
CA VAL A 108 -10.10 2.50 -2.63
C VAL A 108 -8.90 2.71 -3.56
N ASP A 109 -8.67 3.95 -4.01
CA ASP A 109 -7.50 4.28 -4.83
C ASP A 109 -6.18 4.02 -4.07
N ALA A 110 -6.12 4.25 -2.76
CA ALA A 110 -4.95 3.95 -1.95
C ALA A 110 -4.63 2.44 -1.94
N LEU A 111 -5.64 1.59 -1.72
CA LEU A 111 -5.43 0.14 -1.77
C LEU A 111 -4.95 -0.30 -3.16
N ALA A 112 -5.60 0.20 -4.21
CA ALA A 112 -5.35 -0.23 -5.58
C ALA A 112 -4.01 0.26 -6.15
N LEU A 113 -3.61 1.49 -5.85
CA LEU A 113 -2.47 2.16 -6.49
C LEU A 113 -1.23 2.29 -5.58
N ARG A 114 -1.39 2.20 -4.26
CA ARG A 114 -0.27 2.29 -3.29
C ARG A 114 0.09 0.92 -2.70
N VAL A 115 -0.88 0.15 -2.25
CA VAL A 115 -0.63 -1.10 -1.50
C VAL A 115 -0.50 -2.29 -2.45
N ALA A 116 -1.47 -2.50 -3.34
CA ALA A 116 -1.51 -3.66 -4.24
C ALA A 116 -0.25 -3.86 -5.12
N PRO A 117 0.48 -2.80 -5.54
CA PRO A 117 1.71 -2.97 -6.30
C PRO A 117 2.88 -3.60 -5.51
N VAL A 118 2.87 -3.51 -4.17
CA VAL A 118 3.96 -3.94 -3.28
C VAL A 118 3.55 -5.02 -2.27
N ALA A 119 2.25 -5.21 -2.03
CA ALA A 119 1.70 -6.29 -1.22
C ALA A 119 0.47 -6.85 -1.94
N ALA A 120 0.51 -8.12 -2.32
CA ALA A 120 -0.50 -8.68 -3.22
C ALA A 120 -1.87 -8.77 -2.53
N PRO A 121 -2.99 -8.40 -3.20
CA PRO A 121 -4.33 -8.47 -2.60
C PRO A 121 -4.73 -9.83 -2.01
N ALA A 122 -4.22 -10.93 -2.57
CA ALA A 122 -4.42 -12.27 -2.02
C ALA A 122 -3.87 -12.40 -0.59
N GLU A 123 -2.71 -11.79 -0.31
CA GLU A 123 -2.08 -11.82 1.01
C GLU A 123 -2.90 -11.05 2.04
N TRP A 124 -3.65 -10.03 1.65
CA TRP A 124 -4.49 -9.28 2.59
C TRP A 124 -5.59 -10.17 3.19
N THR A 125 -5.98 -11.23 2.48
CA THR A 125 -6.96 -12.20 2.96
C THR A 125 -6.33 -13.29 3.83
N SER A 126 -5.10 -13.73 3.51
CA SER A 126 -4.45 -14.88 4.14
C SER A 126 -3.42 -14.54 5.23
N ASP A 127 -2.85 -13.34 5.21
CA ASP A 127 -1.77 -12.89 6.10
C ASP A 127 -2.24 -11.72 6.97
N ASP A 128 -2.10 -11.88 8.29
CA ASP A 128 -2.62 -10.90 9.26
C ASP A 128 -1.85 -9.57 9.21
N GLU A 129 -0.57 -9.58 8.87
CA GLU A 129 0.24 -8.36 8.78
C GLU A 129 -0.13 -7.54 7.53
N ARG A 130 -0.26 -8.21 6.37
CA ARG A 130 -0.74 -7.56 5.13
C ARG A 130 -2.18 -7.07 5.26
N ARG A 131 -3.03 -7.83 5.94
CA ARG A 131 -4.40 -7.41 6.25
C ARG A 131 -4.43 -6.16 7.11
N THR A 132 -3.54 -6.10 8.11
CA THR A 132 -3.39 -4.95 9.00
C THR A 132 -2.91 -3.72 8.24
N GLU A 133 -1.91 -3.85 7.37
CA GLU A 133 -1.44 -2.77 6.49
C GLU A 133 -2.59 -2.22 5.63
N ALA A 134 -3.32 -3.11 4.95
CA ALA A 134 -4.45 -2.73 4.10
C ALA A 134 -5.54 -2.02 4.89
N ALA A 135 -5.96 -2.56 6.05
CA ALA A 135 -6.99 -1.97 6.89
C ALA A 135 -6.58 -0.59 7.43
N ARG A 136 -5.35 -0.43 7.94
CA ARG A 136 -4.82 0.86 8.42
C ARG A 136 -4.72 1.89 7.31
N THR A 137 -4.21 1.48 6.14
CA THR A 137 -4.12 2.34 4.95
C THR A 137 -5.51 2.80 4.52
N PHE A 138 -6.47 1.88 4.42
CA PHE A 138 -7.84 2.21 4.06
C PHE A 138 -8.48 3.21 5.03
N LEU A 139 -8.34 3.00 6.35
CA LEU A 139 -8.86 3.91 7.37
C LEU A 139 -8.23 5.31 7.28
N LEU A 140 -6.90 5.42 7.18
CA LEU A 140 -6.20 6.70 7.03
C LEU A 140 -6.75 7.49 5.83
N TRP A 141 -6.87 6.82 4.68
CA TRP A 141 -7.31 7.48 3.44
C TRP A 141 -8.80 7.76 3.39
N CYS A 142 -9.60 7.02 4.18
CA CYS A 142 -10.99 7.39 4.49
C CYS A 142 -11.10 8.61 5.42
N GLY A 143 -10.02 9.00 6.11
CA GLY A 143 -10.01 10.10 7.08
C GLY A 143 -10.24 9.64 8.52
N PHE A 144 -9.85 8.42 8.86
CA PHE A 144 -10.08 7.81 10.16
C PHE A 144 -8.79 7.35 10.84
N LEU A 145 -8.78 7.45 12.17
CA LEU A 145 -7.93 6.67 13.05
C LEU A 145 -8.68 5.39 13.43
N PRO A 146 -7.99 4.25 13.63
CA PRO A 146 -8.60 3.11 14.30
C PRO A 146 -9.18 3.50 15.66
N ALA A 147 -10.32 2.93 16.02
CA ALA A 147 -10.99 3.23 17.29
C ALA A 147 -10.04 3.06 18.48
N GLY A 148 -9.92 4.11 19.31
CA GLY A 148 -9.10 4.11 20.51
C GLY A 148 -7.62 4.44 20.30
N GLU A 149 -7.17 4.59 19.04
CA GLU A 149 -5.82 5.06 18.74
C GLU A 149 -5.81 6.59 18.60
N ASP A 150 -4.75 7.24 19.09
CA ASP A 150 -4.43 8.61 18.73
C ASP A 150 -3.61 8.67 17.43
N ALA A 151 -3.43 9.88 16.88
CA ALA A 151 -2.76 10.07 15.60
C ALA A 151 -1.28 9.61 15.62
N ALA A 152 -0.59 9.80 16.75
CA ALA A 152 0.81 9.40 16.88
C ALA A 152 0.96 7.88 16.89
N THR A 153 0.10 7.19 17.64
CA THR A 153 0.05 5.73 17.72
C THR A 153 -0.32 5.13 16.37
N ALA A 154 -1.38 5.63 15.72
CA ALA A 154 -1.81 5.15 14.42
C ALA A 154 -0.73 5.32 13.35
N ALA A 155 -0.02 6.45 13.34
CA ALA A 155 1.08 6.70 12.42
C ALA A 155 2.26 5.76 12.66
N SER A 156 2.65 5.57 13.93
CA SER A 156 3.72 4.64 14.31
C SER A 156 3.42 3.20 13.89
N LEU A 157 2.20 2.73 14.15
CA LEU A 157 1.78 1.37 13.82
C LEU A 157 1.60 1.16 12.31
N LEU A 158 1.16 2.17 11.55
CA LEU A 158 1.15 2.10 10.09
C LEU A 158 2.58 2.02 9.54
N ALA A 159 3.49 2.88 10.02
CA ALA A 159 4.88 2.87 9.59
C ALA A 159 5.57 1.52 9.84
N ALA A 160 5.21 0.83 10.93
CA ALA A 160 5.76 -0.48 11.27
C ALA A 160 5.36 -1.60 10.28
N CYS A 161 4.21 -1.49 9.61
CA CYS A 161 3.69 -2.52 8.69
C CYS A 161 3.72 -2.13 7.21
N ASP A 162 4.18 -0.92 6.87
CA ASP A 162 4.21 -0.38 5.50
C ASP A 162 5.23 -1.10 4.60
N SER A 163 4.73 -1.92 3.69
CA SER A 163 5.51 -2.66 2.70
C SER A 163 6.30 -1.72 1.80
N LEU A 164 5.73 -0.57 1.43
CA LEU A 164 6.41 0.39 0.57
C LEU A 164 7.63 1.02 1.27
N ALA A 165 7.55 1.25 2.58
CA ALA A 165 8.70 1.73 3.36
C ALA A 165 9.76 0.62 3.52
N ARG A 166 9.32 -0.61 3.74
CA ARG A 166 10.18 -1.79 3.85
C ARG A 166 10.98 -2.05 2.58
N ASP A 167 10.32 -2.03 1.42
CA ASP A 167 10.95 -2.26 0.12
C ASP A 167 12.00 -1.19 -0.20
N ARG A 168 11.68 0.08 0.10
CA ARG A 168 12.63 1.19 -0.03
C ARG A 168 13.87 1.00 0.85
N ALA A 169 13.67 0.68 2.13
CA ALA A 169 14.78 0.44 3.06
C ALA A 169 15.68 -0.73 2.62
N LEU A 170 15.07 -1.80 2.06
CA LEU A 170 15.80 -2.94 1.53
C LEU A 170 16.62 -2.56 0.29
N ALA A 171 16.03 -1.81 -0.64
CA ALA A 171 16.72 -1.32 -1.83
C ALA A 171 17.93 -0.44 -1.47
N GLU A 172 17.74 0.53 -0.56
CA GLU A 172 18.82 1.41 -0.06
C GLU A 172 19.96 0.60 0.60
N ALA A 173 19.62 -0.43 1.38
CA ALA A 173 20.62 -1.30 2.00
C ALA A 173 21.44 -2.07 0.94
N TYR A 174 20.79 -2.61 -0.09
CA TYR A 174 21.48 -3.30 -1.19
C TYR A 174 22.42 -2.38 -1.96
N GLU A 175 22.00 -1.15 -2.25
CA GLU A 175 22.86 -0.16 -2.90
C GLU A 175 24.08 0.19 -2.06
N GLY A 176 23.90 0.35 -0.74
CA GLY A 176 24.99 0.57 0.20
C GLY A 176 25.99 -0.60 0.23
N HIS A 177 25.50 -1.84 0.21
CA HIS A 177 26.34 -3.03 0.12
C HIS A 177 27.14 -3.09 -1.19
N ARG A 178 26.48 -2.82 -2.33
CA ARG A 178 27.12 -2.80 -3.65
C ARG A 178 28.23 -1.74 -3.70
N HIS A 179 27.95 -0.54 -3.20
CA HIS A 179 28.93 0.54 -3.14
C HIS A 179 30.17 0.18 -2.31
N ARG A 180 29.98 -0.42 -1.13
CA ARG A 180 31.10 -0.89 -0.28
C ARG A 180 31.93 -1.96 -0.97
N ALA A 181 31.31 -2.90 -1.69
CA ALA A 181 32.00 -3.93 -2.45
C ALA A 181 32.84 -3.35 -3.60
N ASP A 182 32.34 -2.32 -4.29
CA ASP A 182 33.09 -1.62 -5.34
C ASP A 182 34.31 -0.88 -4.78
N ILE A 183 34.18 -0.22 -3.63
CA ILE A 183 35.31 0.43 -2.94
C ILE A 183 36.37 -0.60 -2.56
N ALA A 184 35.97 -1.73 -1.95
CA ALA A 184 36.88 -2.79 -1.56
C ALA A 184 37.67 -3.35 -2.76
N ARG A 185 36.99 -3.55 -3.90
CA ARG A 185 37.62 -4.00 -5.16
C ARG A 185 38.64 -3.00 -5.68
N LYS A 186 38.31 -1.70 -5.69
CA LYS A 186 39.23 -0.64 -6.12
C LYS A 186 40.46 -0.53 -5.22
N LEU A 187 40.28 -0.68 -3.90
CA LEU A 187 41.39 -0.67 -2.93
C LEU A 187 42.31 -1.89 -3.11
N ASP A 188 41.75 -3.08 -3.34
CA ASP A 188 42.53 -4.28 -3.62
C ASP A 188 43.32 -4.18 -4.93
N GLU A 189 42.68 -3.67 -6.00
CA GLU A 189 43.35 -3.44 -7.28
C GLU A 189 44.49 -2.42 -7.17
N ALA A 190 44.27 -1.32 -6.41
CA ALA A 190 45.31 -0.33 -6.14
C ALA A 190 46.50 -0.94 -5.40
N ARG A 191 46.24 -1.73 -4.33
CA ARG A 191 47.29 -2.44 -3.58
C ARG A 191 48.07 -3.41 -4.47
N ARG A 192 47.39 -4.16 -5.34
CA ARG A 192 48.05 -5.06 -6.29
C ARG A 192 48.94 -4.32 -7.28
N LYS A 193 48.50 -3.17 -7.81
CA LYS A 193 49.30 -2.31 -8.69
C LYS A 193 50.52 -1.75 -7.99
N GLU A 194 50.37 -1.27 -6.75
CA GLU A 194 51.49 -0.77 -5.94
C GLU A 194 52.52 -1.86 -5.63
N ALA A 195 52.07 -3.07 -5.27
CA ALA A 195 52.95 -4.21 -5.03
C ALA A 195 53.73 -4.60 -6.31
N ALA A 196 53.05 -4.70 -7.45
CA ALA A 196 53.69 -5.00 -8.73
C ALA A 196 54.73 -3.94 -9.14
N ALA A 197 54.43 -2.66 -8.91
CA ALA A 197 55.36 -1.56 -9.21
C ALA A 197 56.62 -1.62 -8.34
N ARG A 198 56.50 -2.00 -7.06
CA ARG A 198 57.66 -2.13 -6.16
C ARG A 198 58.58 -3.30 -6.53
N TYR A 199 58.01 -4.46 -6.88
CA TYR A 199 58.80 -5.63 -7.31
C TYR A 199 59.46 -5.45 -8.68
N SER A 200 58.96 -4.55 -9.53
CA SER A 200 59.54 -4.26 -10.85
C SER A 200 60.69 -3.24 -10.80
N SER A 201 60.92 -2.59 -9.65
CA SER A 201 61.93 -1.53 -9.48
C SER A 201 63.19 -1.94 -8.70
N GLU A 202 63.29 -3.22 -8.31
CA GLU A 202 64.52 -3.88 -7.83
C GLU A 202 65.18 -4.68 -8.96
#